data_AF-A0AA88UJF7-F1
#
_entry.id   AF-A0AA88UJF7-F1
#
_cell.length_a   1.000
_cell.length_b   1.000
_cell.length_c   1.000
_cell.angle_alpha   90.00
_cell.angle_beta   90.00
_cell.angle_gamma   90.00
#
_symmetry.space_group_name_H-M   'P 1'
#
loop_
_entity.id
_entity.type
_entity.pdbx_description
1 polymer ?
#
loop_
_entity_poly.entity_id
_entity_poly.type
_entity_poly.pdbx_seq_one_letter_code
_entity_poly.pdbx_strand_id
1 'polypeptide(L)'
;MSNRRSRQSAGVSRITDDQIIELVSKLQQLLPEIRNNRRSNKVSASKVLQETCNYVRSLHKEVDDLSERLSQLLATIDAESPEASIIRSLIM
;
A
#
# COMPACT_ATOMS: atom_id res chain seq x y z
N MET A 1 -7.14 57.63 2.38
CA MET A 1 -7.96 56.64 1.64
C MET A 1 -7.10 55.42 1.37
N SER A 2 -7.10 54.44 2.28
CA SER A 2 -6.16 53.30 2.21
C SER A 2 -6.93 52.01 1.96
N ASN A 3 -7.14 51.68 0.69
CA ASN A 3 -7.70 50.41 0.25
C ASN A 3 -6.69 49.28 0.49
N ARG A 4 -6.74 48.65 1.68
CA ARG A 4 -6.10 47.35 1.91
C ARG A 4 -6.93 46.26 1.25
N ARG A 5 -6.65 46.01 -0.03
CA ARG A 5 -7.12 44.82 -0.75
C ARG A 5 -6.38 43.61 -0.17
N SER A 6 -6.96 42.98 0.84
CA SER A 6 -6.57 41.65 1.31
C SER A 6 -6.81 40.65 0.18
N ARG A 7 -5.75 40.28 -0.53
CA ARG A 7 -5.75 39.16 -1.47
C ARG A 7 -5.81 37.89 -0.63
N GLN A 8 -7.02 37.38 -0.42
CA GLN A 8 -7.23 35.99 -0.02
C GLN A 8 -6.70 35.09 -1.14
N SER A 9 -5.51 34.54 -0.96
CA SER A 9 -5.01 33.43 -1.79
C SER A 9 -5.81 32.18 -1.41
N ALA A 10 -6.88 31.93 -2.16
CA ALA A 10 -7.54 30.64 -2.17
C ALA A 10 -6.60 29.59 -2.79
N GLY A 11 -6.53 28.41 -2.17
CA GLY A 11 -6.36 27.18 -2.94
C GLY A 11 -4.99 26.49 -2.92
N VAL A 12 -4.37 26.34 -1.75
CA VAL A 12 -3.75 25.05 -1.38
C VAL A 12 -4.05 24.88 0.10
N SER A 13 -5.00 24.01 0.45
CA SER A 13 -5.21 23.60 1.83
C SER A 13 -3.88 23.04 2.33
N ARG A 14 -3.14 23.81 3.13
CA ARG A 14 -1.89 23.33 3.72
C ARG A 14 -2.24 22.10 4.55
N ILE A 15 -1.65 20.97 4.20
CA ILE A 15 -1.72 19.75 5.01
C ILE A 15 -1.31 20.14 6.43
N THR A 16 -2.16 19.84 7.40
CA THR A 16 -1.86 20.13 8.81
C THR A 16 -1.03 19.00 9.40
N ASP A 17 -0.25 19.31 10.44
CA ASP A 17 0.56 18.31 11.14
C ASP A 17 -0.32 17.18 11.71
N ASP A 18 -1.53 17.50 12.18
CA ASP A 18 -2.51 16.51 12.64
C ASP A 18 -2.90 15.52 11.54
N GLN A 19 -3.09 15.99 10.30
CA GLN A 19 -3.38 15.13 9.15
C GLN A 19 -2.20 14.21 8.82
N ILE A 20 -0.96 14.71 8.98
CA ILE A 20 0.25 13.91 8.79
C ILE A 20 0.34 12.82 9.86
N ILE A 21 0.08 13.18 11.13
CA ILE A 21 0.08 12.23 12.25
C ILE A 21 -0.97 11.14 12.05
N GLU A 22 -2.19 11.52 11.65
CA GLU A 22 -3.27 10.57 11.36
C GLU A 22 -2.90 9.61 10.23
N LEU A 23 -2.34 10.13 9.13
CA LEU A 23 -1.89 9.32 8.00
C LEU A 23 -0.81 8.32 8.41
N VAL A 24 0.21 8.78 9.15
CA VAL A 24 1.28 7.92 9.67
C VAL A 24 0.72 6.84 10.59
N SER A 25 -0.24 7.17 11.45
CA SER A 25 -0.90 6.20 12.34
C SER A 25 -1.64 5.12 11.54
N LYS A 26 -2.38 5.50 10.49
CA LYS A 26 -3.06 4.56 9.58
C LYS A 26 -2.05 3.64 8.88
N LEU A 27 -0.95 4.18 8.37
CA LEU A 27 0.09 3.40 7.72
C LEU A 27 0.75 2.39 8.67
N GLN A 28 0.99 2.77 9.94
CA GLN A 28 1.54 1.85 10.93
C GLN A 28 0.62 0.66 11.21
N GLN A 29 -0.71 0.82 11.15
CA GLN A 29 -1.67 -0.27 11.38
C GLN A 29 -1.66 -1.29 10.25
N LEU A 30 -1.36 -0.85 9.02
CA LEU A 30 -1.31 -1.70 7.83
C LEU A 30 0.02 -2.46 7.70
N LEU A 31 1.05 -2.09 8.46
CA LEU A 31 2.37 -2.69 8.35
C LEU A 31 2.56 -3.85 9.34
N PRO A 32 2.66 -5.11 8.87
CA PRO A 32 2.86 -6.26 9.75
C PRO A 32 4.17 -6.15 10.55
N GLU A 33 5.23 -5.61 9.94
CA GLU A 33 6.55 -5.42 10.56
C GLU A 33 6.52 -4.44 11.73
N ILE A 34 5.77 -3.33 11.61
CA ILE A 34 5.63 -2.35 12.69
C ILE A 34 4.72 -2.90 13.79
N ARG A 35 3.72 -3.72 13.44
CA ARG A 35 2.82 -4.36 14.41
C ARG A 35 3.56 -5.33 15.33
N ASN A 36 4.57 -6.04 14.83
CA ASN A 36 5.39 -6.93 15.65
C ASN A 36 6.43 -6.19 16.50
N ASN A 37 6.86 -5.00 16.07
CA ASN A 37 7.88 -4.21 16.74
C ASN A 37 7.31 -3.17 17.75
N ARG A 38 6.08 -3.37 18.22
CA ARG A 38 5.34 -2.52 19.20
C ARG A 38 6.08 -2.21 20.51
N ARG A 39 7.26 -2.79 20.74
CA ARG A 39 8.09 -2.53 21.94
C ARG A 39 9.05 -1.34 21.77
N SER A 40 9.28 -0.85 20.55
CA SER A 40 10.20 0.28 20.33
C SER A 40 9.44 1.60 20.24
N ASN A 41 9.32 2.28 21.38
CA ASN A 41 8.80 3.64 21.48
C ASN A 41 9.57 4.57 20.53
N LYS A 42 8.85 5.22 19.59
CA LYS A 42 9.30 6.20 18.57
C LYS A 42 9.90 5.59 17.28
N VAL A 43 9.04 4.95 16.48
CA VAL A 43 9.30 4.83 15.04
C VAL A 43 9.02 6.18 14.38
N SER A 44 10.02 6.77 13.69
CA SER A 44 9.84 8.06 13.00
C SER A 44 8.86 7.94 11.82
N ALA A 45 8.20 9.04 11.46
CA ALA A 45 7.33 9.07 10.27
C ALA A 45 8.08 8.66 8.99
N SER A 46 9.35 9.05 8.85
CA SER A 46 10.21 8.62 7.74
C SER A 46 10.40 7.10 7.69
N LYS A 47 10.58 6.46 8.84
CA LYS A 47 10.72 5.00 8.92
C LYS A 47 9.41 4.31 8.59
N VAL A 48 8.28 4.82 9.06
CA VAL A 48 6.95 4.29 8.69
C VAL A 48 6.76 4.32 7.17
N LEU A 49 7.02 5.47 6.54
CA LEU A 49 6.88 5.61 5.09
C LEU A 49 7.83 4.67 4.33
N GLN A 50 9.07 4.52 4.81
CA GLN A 50 10.03 3.58 4.22
C GLN A 50 9.53 2.13 4.30
N GLU A 51 9.06 1.70 5.47
CA GLU A 51 8.48 0.37 5.66
C GLU A 51 7.23 0.18 4.80
N THR A 52 6.39 1.21 4.64
CA THR A 52 5.23 1.18 3.73
C THR A 52 5.69 0.92 2.30
N CYS A 53 6.66 1.67 1.80
CA CYS A 53 7.19 1.48 0.44
C CYS A 53 7.80 0.09 0.26
N ASN A 54 8.53 -0.42 1.26
CA ASN A 54 9.11 -1.75 1.23
C ASN A 54 8.03 -2.83 1.18
N TYR A 55 6.99 -2.70 2.00
CA TYR A 55 5.87 -3.64 2.05
C TYR A 55 5.06 -3.66 0.75
N VAL A 56 4.81 -2.50 0.14
CA VAL A 56 4.16 -2.45 -1.19
C VAL A 56 5.02 -3.16 -2.24
N ARG A 57 6.34 -2.98 -2.22
CA ARG A 57 7.25 -3.69 -3.14
C ARG A 57 7.25 -5.20 -2.90
N SER A 58 7.25 -5.65 -1.65
CA SER A 58 7.21 -7.08 -1.35
C SER A 58 5.88 -7.69 -1.78
N LEU A 59 4.75 -7.00 -1.54
CA LEU A 59 3.44 -7.44 -1.99
C LEU A 59 3.36 -7.55 -3.52
N HIS A 60 3.83 -6.56 -4.27
CA HIS A 60 3.86 -6.67 -5.74
C HIS A 60 4.71 -7.85 -6.19
N LYS A 61 5.88 -8.05 -5.58
CA LYS A 61 6.73 -9.21 -5.89
C LYS A 61 6.03 -10.53 -5.58
N GLU A 62 5.39 -10.66 -4.42
CA GLU A 62 4.64 -11.88 -4.05
C GLU A 62 3.49 -12.15 -5.03
N VAL A 63 2.79 -11.10 -5.49
CA VAL A 63 1.75 -11.20 -6.52
C VAL A 63 2.35 -11.67 -7.85
N ASP A 64 3.48 -11.09 -8.28
CA ASP A 64 4.16 -11.48 -9.52
C ASP A 64 4.64 -12.93 -9.47
N ASP A 65 5.32 -13.32 -8.38
CA ASP A 65 5.83 -14.68 -8.16
C ASP A 65 4.68 -15.71 -8.12
N LEU A 66 3.55 -15.36 -7.48
CA LEU A 66 2.35 -16.21 -7.44
C LEU A 66 1.71 -16.33 -8.81
N SER A 67 1.61 -15.23 -9.56
CA SER A 67 1.07 -15.19 -10.92
C SER A 67 1.88 -16.06 -11.88
N GLU A 68 3.22 -15.99 -11.79
CA GLU A 68 4.11 -16.84 -12.58
C GLU A 68 3.92 -18.32 -12.22
N ARG A 69 3.90 -18.66 -10.92
CA ARG A 69 3.70 -20.04 -10.47
C ARG A 69 2.34 -20.61 -10.89
N LEU A 70 1.28 -19.80 -10.85
CA LEU A 70 -0.04 -20.18 -11.35
C LEU A 70 -0.03 -20.40 -12.87
N SER A 71 0.66 -19.53 -13.62
CA SER A 71 0.81 -19.67 -15.07
C SER A 71 1.54 -20.96 -15.44
N GLN A 72 2.60 -21.30 -14.71
CA GLN A 72 3.33 -22.56 -14.89
C GLN A 72 2.46 -23.77 -14.56
N LEU A 73 1.72 -23.74 -13.44
CA LEU A 73 0.79 -24.83 -13.08
C LEU A 73 -0.27 -25.04 -14.16
N LEU A 74 -0.89 -23.96 -14.64
CA LEU A 74 -1.87 -24.01 -15.71
C LEU A 74 -1.29 -24.54 -17.03
N ALA A 75 -0.02 -24.29 -17.33
CA ALA A 75 0.64 -24.83 -18.51
C ALA A 75 0.93 -26.34 -18.39
N THR A 76 1.05 -26.86 -17.16
CA THR A 76 1.26 -28.31 -16.92
C THR A 76 -0.03 -29.12 -16.82
N ILE A 77 -1.14 -28.47 -16.48
CA ILE A 77 -2.46 -29.12 -16.40
C ILE A 77 -3.03 -29.25 -17.82
N ASP A 78 -3.58 -30.42 -18.14
CA ASP A 78 -4.29 -30.63 -19.40
C ASP A 78 -5.39 -29.58 -19.56
N ALA A 79 -5.40 -28.89 -20.70
CA ALA A 79 -6.23 -27.71 -20.90
C ALA A 79 -7.73 -28.01 -20.84
N GLU A 80 -8.12 -29.28 -20.96
CA GLU A 80 -9.49 -29.78 -20.84
C GLU A 80 -9.84 -30.37 -19.47
N SER A 81 -8.92 -30.37 -18.51
CA SER A 81 -9.20 -30.89 -17.17
C SER A 81 -10.19 -29.98 -16.40
N PRO A 82 -11.08 -30.57 -15.59
CA PRO A 82 -12.00 -29.81 -14.74
C PRO A 82 -11.26 -28.93 -13.71
N GLU A 83 -10.08 -29.34 -13.25
CA GLU A 83 -9.22 -28.55 -12.37
C GLU A 83 -8.69 -27.29 -13.05
N ALA A 84 -8.27 -27.36 -14.31
CA ALA A 84 -7.89 -26.18 -15.09
C ALA A 84 -9.07 -25.21 -15.27
N SER A 85 -10.29 -25.74 -15.46
CA SER A 85 -11.49 -24.89 -15.55
C SER A 85 -11.79 -24.14 -14.24
N ILE A 86 -11.58 -24.77 -13.09
CA ILE A 86 -11.77 -24.14 -11.77
C ILE A 86 -10.71 -23.05 -11.54
N ILE A 87 -9.45 -23.30 -11.88
CA ILE A 87 -8.40 -22.29 -11.71
C ILE A 87 -8.66 -21.09 -12.63
N ARG A 88 -9.09 -21.31 -13.89
CA ARG A 88 -9.45 -20.22 -14.81
C ARG A 88 -10.64 -19.39 -14.31
N SER A 89 -11.63 -20.01 -13.67
CA SER A 89 -12.79 -19.29 -13.12
C SER A 89 -12.50 -18.50 -11.85
N LEU A 90 -11.39 -18.77 -11.17
CA LEU A 90 -10.92 -18.01 -10.00
C LEU A 90 -10.02 -16.82 -10.37
N ILE A 91 -9.44 -16.83 -11.58
CA ILE A 91 -8.52 -15.79 -12.08
C ILE A 91 -9.26 -14.75 -12.95
N MET A 92 -10.39 -15.10 -13.56
CA MET A 92 -11.31 -14.16 -14.24
C MET A 92 -12.33 -13.55 -13.27
#